data_AF-A0A1G3C342-F1
#
_entry.id   AF-A0A1G3C342-F1
#
_cell.length_a   1.000
_cell.length_b   1.000
_cell.length_c   1.000
_cell.angle_alpha   90.00
_cell.angle_beta   90.00
_cell.angle_gamma   90.00
#
_symmetry.space_group_name_H-M   'P 1'
#
loop_
_entity.id
_entity.type
_entity.pdbx_description
1 polymer ?
#
loop_
_entity_poly.entity_id
_entity_poly.type
_entity_poly.pdbx_seq_one_letter_code
_entity_poly.pdbx_strand_id
1 'polypeptide(L)'
;MVKRIEVQSMFHSMIESGAIIHAFVGEERPPASSIMKLVKRTFENTQAAQLTISPEFTICNQCNRVIQRLVDVCAYCDSSNIYGIRRRASQTRINNWDRTKMHELVDRHKDNFKGSNKGCK
;
A
#
# COMPACT_ATOMS: atom_id res chain seq x y z
N MET A 1 2.55 10.39 3.91
CA MET A 1 1.19 9.81 3.76
C MET A 1 0.09 10.83 4.04
N VAL A 2 -0.06 11.35 5.26
CA VAL A 2 -1.17 12.27 5.64
C VAL A 2 -1.32 13.46 4.70
N LYS A 3 -0.21 14.15 4.36
CA LYS A 3 -0.25 15.29 3.44
C LYS A 3 -0.83 14.96 2.06
N ARG A 4 -0.59 13.75 1.57
CA ARG A 4 -1.13 13.29 0.28
C ARG A 4 -2.64 13.06 0.38
N ILE A 5 -3.11 12.51 1.51
CA ILE A 5 -4.54 12.32 1.77
C ILE A 5 -5.23 13.68 1.82
N GLU A 6 -4.67 14.65 2.55
CA GLU A 6 -5.21 16.03 2.61
C GLU A 6 -5.39 16.61 1.21
N VAL A 7 -4.33 16.61 0.38
CA VAL A 7 -4.39 17.19 -0.97
C VAL A 7 -5.40 16.46 -1.86
N GLN A 8 -5.41 15.12 -1.85
CA GLN A 8 -6.34 14.34 -2.68
C GLN A 8 -7.80 14.54 -2.24
N SER A 9 -8.04 14.64 -0.92
CA SER A 9 -9.38 14.80 -0.36
C SER A 9 -10.08 16.09 -0.78
N MET A 10 -9.33 17.15 -1.11
CA MET A 10 -9.91 18.43 -1.55
C MET A 10 -10.78 18.30 -2.80
N PHE A 11 -10.56 17.25 -3.60
CA PHE A 11 -11.29 17.01 -4.84
C PHE A 11 -12.47 16.06 -4.67
N HIS A 12 -12.60 15.38 -3.52
CA HIS A 12 -13.62 14.34 -3.32
C HIS A 12 -15.05 14.90 -3.32
N SER A 13 -15.24 16.13 -2.85
CA SER A 13 -16.54 16.81 -2.88
C SER A 13 -16.98 17.23 -4.29
N MET A 14 -16.05 17.31 -5.25
CA MET A 14 -16.33 17.65 -6.64
C MET A 14 -16.57 16.42 -7.54
N ILE A 15 -16.37 15.20 -7.03
CA ILE A 15 -16.48 13.96 -7.81
C ILE A 15 -17.74 13.19 -7.40
N GLU A 16 -18.80 13.32 -8.20
CA GLU A 16 -20.10 12.69 -7.91
C GLU A 16 -20.10 11.16 -8.07
N SER A 17 -19.25 10.61 -8.94
CA SER A 17 -19.15 9.16 -9.19
C SER A 17 -18.41 8.38 -8.10
N GLY A 18 -18.04 9.04 -7.00
CA GLY A 18 -17.28 8.46 -5.89
C GLY A 18 -15.77 8.52 -6.10
N ALA A 19 -15.04 8.78 -5.02
CA ALA A 19 -13.58 8.89 -5.01
C ALA A 19 -12.98 8.12 -3.82
N ILE A 20 -11.89 7.39 -4.08
CA ILE A 20 -11.21 6.57 -3.09
C ILE A 20 -9.72 6.92 -3.01
N ILE A 21 -9.22 7.11 -1.79
CA ILE A 21 -7.80 7.31 -1.52
C ILE A 21 -7.19 5.99 -1.08
N HIS A 22 -6.14 5.56 -1.78
CA HIS A 22 -5.34 4.39 -1.41
C HIS A 22 -4.10 4.81 -0.61
N ALA A 23 -4.11 4.50 0.69
CA ALA A 23 -2.94 4.61 1.57
C ALA A 23 -2.10 3.33 1.47
N PHE A 24 -1.03 3.38 0.68
CA PHE A 24 -0.10 2.26 0.51
C PHE A 24 0.83 2.18 1.71
N VAL A 25 0.79 1.06 2.44
CA VAL A 25 1.61 0.84 3.66
C VAL A 25 2.82 -0.06 3.40
N GLY A 26 3.00 -0.54 2.16
CA GLY A 26 4.16 -1.32 1.74
C GLY A 26 4.25 -2.68 2.42
N GLU A 27 5.49 -3.07 2.75
CA GLU A 27 5.90 -4.36 3.33
C GLU A 27 5.95 -4.36 4.86
N GLU A 28 5.46 -3.33 5.54
CA GLU A 28 5.36 -3.36 6.99
C GLU A 28 3.90 -3.40 7.39
N ARG A 29 3.55 -4.28 8.32
CA ARG A 29 2.24 -4.21 8.97
C ARG A 29 2.29 -3.10 10.00
N PRO A 30 1.68 -1.93 9.73
CA PRO A 30 1.66 -0.87 10.73
C PRO A 30 0.93 -1.35 11.99
N PRO A 31 1.38 -0.94 13.18
CA PRO A 31 0.69 -1.28 14.41
C PRO A 31 -0.74 -0.71 14.38
N ALA A 32 -1.67 -1.40 15.04
CA ALA A 32 -3.09 -1.03 15.03
C ALA A 32 -3.33 0.42 15.52
N SER A 33 -2.53 0.89 16.48
CA SER A 33 -2.56 2.27 16.97
C SER A 33 -2.23 3.30 15.88
N SER A 34 -1.28 3.00 14.99
CA SER A 34 -0.92 3.86 13.86
C SER A 34 -2.01 3.90 12.80
N ILE A 35 -2.64 2.75 12.52
CA ILE A 35 -3.81 2.68 11.63
C ILE A 35 -4.94 3.55 12.19
N MET A 36 -5.28 3.37 13.47
CA MET A 36 -6.33 4.15 14.13
C MET A 36 -6.04 5.66 14.05
N LYS A 37 -4.80 6.07 14.33
CA LYS A 37 -4.39 7.48 14.25
C LYS A 37 -4.51 8.04 12.84
N LEU A 38 -4.19 7.26 11.81
CA LEU A 38 -4.36 7.66 10.41
C LEU A 38 -5.84 7.83 10.04
N VAL A 39 -6.67 6.84 10.38
CA VAL A 39 -8.11 6.87 10.12
C VAL A 39 -8.76 8.04 10.82
N LYS A 40 -8.49 8.22 12.12
CA LYS A 40 -9.03 9.33 12.92
C LYS A 40 -8.66 10.69 12.32
N ARG A 41 -7.38 10.91 12.01
CA ARG A 41 -6.93 12.17 11.39
C ARG A 41 -7.56 12.43 10.03
N THR A 42 -7.72 11.38 9.22
CA THR A 42 -8.35 11.51 7.89
C THR A 42 -9.81 11.90 8.05
N PHE A 43 -10.53 11.24 8.95
CA PHE A 43 -11.94 11.52 9.20
C PHE A 43 -12.16 12.94 9.77
N GLU A 44 -11.33 13.37 10.72
CA GLU A 44 -11.51 14.67 11.41
C GLU A 44 -11.03 15.87 10.58
N ASN A 45 -10.02 15.71 9.74
CA ASN A 45 -9.30 16.85 9.14
C ASN A 45 -9.39 16.90 7.60
N THR A 46 -10.13 16.00 6.95
CA THR A 46 -10.16 15.93 5.48
C THR A 46 -11.57 15.68 4.96
N GLN A 47 -11.81 15.96 3.67
CA GLN A 47 -13.07 15.66 2.99
C GLN A 47 -13.05 14.30 2.29
N ALA A 48 -12.20 13.37 2.75
CA ALA A 48 -12.02 12.08 2.10
C ALA A 48 -13.30 11.23 2.22
N ALA A 49 -14.01 11.03 1.11
CA ALA A 49 -15.19 10.17 1.06
C ALA A 49 -14.88 8.69 1.36
N GLN A 50 -13.77 8.16 0.83
CA GLN A 50 -13.33 6.78 1.08
C GLN A 50 -11.81 6.71 1.23
N LEU A 51 -11.36 5.95 2.23
CA LEU A 51 -9.96 5.64 2.47
C LEU A 51 -9.78 4.12 2.52
N THR A 52 -8.78 3.60 1.81
CA THR A 52 -8.39 2.20 1.91
C THR A 52 -6.91 2.07 2.20
N ILE A 53 -6.58 1.17 3.12
CA ILE A 53 -5.20 0.82 3.45
C ILE A 53 -4.82 -0.39 2.63
N SER A 54 -3.78 -0.26 1.81
CA SER A 54 -3.36 -1.26 0.84
C SER A 54 -2.00 -1.84 1.24
N PRO A 55 -1.97 -2.93 2.02
CA PRO A 55 -0.74 -3.66 2.32
C PRO A 55 -0.34 -4.59 1.17
N GLU A 56 0.93 -4.98 1.18
CA GLU A 56 1.50 -5.96 0.24
C GLU A 56 1.90 -7.21 1.03
N PHE A 57 1.53 -8.39 0.53
CA PHE A 57 1.81 -9.65 1.22
C PHE A 57 2.00 -10.79 0.23
N THR A 58 2.75 -11.79 0.64
CA THR A 58 3.02 -13.01 -0.12
C THR A 58 2.26 -14.18 0.48
N ILE A 59 1.69 -15.03 -0.36
CA ILE A 59 1.06 -16.29 0.06
C ILE A 59 1.88 -17.45 -0.47
N CYS A 60 2.22 -18.39 0.40
CA CYS A 60 2.88 -19.63 0.00
C CYS A 60 1.86 -20.70 -0.39
N ASN A 61 2.02 -21.29 -1.58
CA ASN A 61 1.15 -22.36 -2.07
C ASN A 61 1.42 -23.73 -1.41
N GLN A 62 2.57 -23.90 -0.73
CA GLN A 62 2.93 -25.14 -0.06
C GLN A 62 2.41 -25.18 1.38
N CYS A 63 2.74 -24.18 2.20
CA CYS A 63 2.34 -24.14 3.60
C CYS A 63 1.11 -23.26 3.90
N ASN A 64 0.53 -22.62 2.88
CA ASN A 64 -0.65 -21.74 2.97
C ASN A 64 -0.50 -20.56 3.95
N ARG A 65 0.73 -20.20 4.33
CA ARG A 65 1.00 -19.07 5.21
C ARG A 65 1.06 -17.76 4.44
N VAL A 66 0.61 -16.70 5.11
CA VAL A 66 0.70 -15.32 4.64
C VAL A 66 1.91 -14.66 5.25
N ILE A 67 2.77 -14.11 4.41
CA ILE A 67 3.98 -13.37 4.80
C ILE A 67 3.70 -11.90 4.51
N GLN A 68 3.90 -11.03 5.50
CA GLN A 68 3.51 -9.61 5.46
C GLN A 68 4.50 -8.74 4.67
N ARG A 69 5.16 -9.32 3.66
CA ARG A 69 6.14 -8.69 2.77
C ARG A 69 6.10 -9.35 1.40
N LEU A 70 6.63 -8.66 0.40
CA LEU A 70 6.99 -9.28 -0.87
C LEU A 70 8.33 -9.97 -0.70
N VAL A 71 8.33 -11.29 -0.83
CA VAL A 71 9.52 -12.13 -0.73
C VAL A 71 9.54 -13.08 -1.92
N ASP A 72 10.72 -13.59 -2.27
CA ASP A 72 10.87 -14.59 -3.33
C ASP A 72 10.87 -16.03 -2.79
N VAL A 73 11.04 -16.19 -1.47
CA VAL A 73 11.10 -17.50 -0.79
C VAL A 73 10.28 -17.46 0.49
N CYS A 74 9.55 -18.54 0.77
CA CYS A 74 8.76 -18.66 2.00
C CYS A 74 9.65 -18.86 3.23
N ALA A 75 9.64 -17.91 4.17
CA ALA A 75 10.43 -17.97 5.42
C ALA A 75 10.05 -19.09 6.41
N TYR A 76 9.05 -19.92 6.08
CA TYR A 76 8.57 -21.00 6.95
C TYR A 76 8.82 -22.41 6.42
N CYS A 77 9.05 -22.54 5.10
CA CYS A 77 9.20 -23.85 4.46
C CYS A 77 10.17 -23.83 3.27
N ASP A 78 10.85 -22.70 3.06
CA ASP A 78 11.86 -22.47 2.02
C ASP A 78 11.40 -22.73 0.58
N SER A 79 10.10 -22.86 0.37
CA SER A 79 9.51 -23.02 -0.96
C SER A 79 9.52 -21.71 -1.74
N SER A 80 9.90 -21.79 -3.02
CA SER A 80 9.76 -20.73 -4.03
C SER A 80 8.39 -20.75 -4.72
N ASN A 81 7.52 -21.71 -4.41
CA ASN A 81 6.15 -21.74 -4.95
C ASN A 81 5.24 -20.81 -4.13
N ILE A 82 5.33 -19.52 -4.46
CA ILE A 82 4.64 -18.43 -3.77
C ILE A 82 4.00 -17.47 -4.78
N TYR A 83 3.03 -16.67 -4.31
CA TYR A 83 2.51 -15.55 -5.10
C TYR A 83 2.31 -14.30 -4.25
N GLY A 84 2.67 -13.16 -4.82
CA GLY A 84 2.46 -11.86 -4.20
C GLY A 84 1.05 -11.35 -4.44
N ILE A 85 0.44 -10.74 -3.44
CA ILE A 85 -0.84 -10.04 -3.54
C ILE A 85 -0.62 -8.56 -3.26
N ARG A 86 -1.21 -7.74 -4.12
CA ARG A 86 -1.30 -6.30 -3.93
C ARG A 86 -2.69 -5.79 -4.28
N ARG A 87 -3.21 -4.90 -3.43
CA ARG A 87 -4.47 -4.19 -3.68
C ARG A 87 -4.19 -2.81 -4.26
N ARG A 88 -4.66 -2.57 -5.49
CA ARG A 88 -4.88 -1.22 -6.05
C ARG A 88 -6.39 -1.01 -6.09
N ALA A 89 -7.01 -0.82 -7.25
CA ALA A 89 -8.48 -0.81 -7.36
C ALA A 89 -9.10 -2.18 -7.00
N SER A 90 -8.48 -3.26 -7.45
CA SER A 90 -8.82 -4.65 -7.10
C SER A 90 -7.61 -5.39 -6.52
N GLN A 91 -7.86 -6.49 -5.83
CA GLN A 91 -6.82 -7.38 -5.34
C GLN A 91 -6.30 -8.24 -6.50
N THR A 92 -5.01 -8.13 -6.81
CA THR A 92 -4.41 -8.85 -7.95
C THR A 92 -3.16 -9.59 -7.53
N ARG A 93 -2.88 -10.72 -8.20
CA ARG A 93 -1.64 -11.47 -8.04
C ARG A 93 -0.53 -10.76 -8.81
N ILE A 94 0.56 -10.42 -8.13
CA ILE A 94 1.72 -9.74 -8.72
C ILE A 94 2.33 -10.60 -9.84
N ASN A 95 2.34 -11.93 -9.68
CA ASN A 95 2.84 -12.86 -10.69
C ASN A 95 2.14 -12.74 -12.06
N ASN A 96 0.93 -12.16 -12.10
CA ASN A 96 0.16 -11.96 -13.33
C ASN A 96 0.29 -10.52 -13.88
N TRP A 97 1.22 -9.72 -13.37
CA TRP A 97 1.38 -8.33 -13.77
C TRP A 97 2.22 -8.19 -15.03
N ASP A 98 1.77 -7.31 -15.92
CA ASP A 98 2.54 -6.84 -17.06
C ASP A 98 3.76 -5.98 -16.62
N ARG A 99 4.66 -5.72 -17.56
CA ARG A 99 5.89 -4.94 -17.33
C ARG A 99 5.61 -3.54 -16.77
N THR A 100 4.54 -2.89 -17.21
CA THR A 100 4.15 -1.55 -16.75
C THR A 100 3.81 -1.55 -15.27
N LYS A 101 3.00 -2.52 -14.83
CA LYS A 101 2.63 -2.69 -13.43
C LYS A 101 3.83 -3.06 -12.55
N MET A 102 4.80 -3.81 -13.10
CA MET A 102 6.06 -4.09 -12.40
C MET A 102 6.91 -2.82 -12.20
N HIS A 103 7.02 -1.97 -13.21
CA HIS A 103 7.71 -0.68 -13.04
C HIS A 103 6.99 0.22 -12.02
N GLU A 104 5.66 0.24 -12.03
CA GLU A 104 4.90 0.97 -11.02
C GLU A 104 5.19 0.45 -9.61
N LEU A 105 5.32 -0.87 -9.42
CA LEU A 105 5.73 -1.43 -8.13
C LEU A 105 7.08 -0.85 -7.69
N VAL A 106 8.10 -0.96 -8.56
CA VAL A 106 9.46 -0.46 -8.28
C VAL A 106 9.46 1.02 -7.90
N ASP A 107 8.76 1.86 -8.65
CA ASP A 107 8.74 3.30 -8.39
C ASP A 107 8.05 3.64 -7.06
N ARG A 108 7.04 2.85 -6.65
CA ARG A 108 6.41 3.02 -5.32
C ARG A 108 7.36 2.71 -4.18
N HIS A 109 8.22 1.69 -4.33
CA HIS A 109 9.23 1.39 -3.32
C HIS A 109 10.27 2.51 -3.23
N LYS A 110 10.64 3.16 -4.34
CA LYS A 110 11.57 4.30 -4.35
C LYS A 110 11.02 5.52 -3.61
N ASP A 111 9.72 5.82 -3.75
CA ASP A 111 9.10 6.97 -3.08
C ASP A 111 9.07 6.84 -1.55
N ASN A 112 9.07 5.61 -1.01
CA ASN A 112 9.13 5.36 0.43
C ASN A 112 10.50 5.68 1.06
N PHE A 113 11.57 5.86 0.26
CA PHE A 113 12.93 6.15 0.75
C PHE A 113 13.31 7.64 0.78
N LYS A 114 12.48 8.56 0.27
CA LYS A 114 12.75 10.01 0.33
C LYS A 114 12.25 10.63 1.63
N GLY A 115 12.87 10.19 2.73
CA GLY A 115 12.66 10.70 4.08
C GLY A 115 13.95 10.78 4.86
N SER A 116 15.05 11.21 4.22
CA SER A 116 16.27 11.61 4.93
C SER A 116 16.74 12.96 4.42
N ASN A 117 16.67 13.91 5.35
CA ASN A 117 17.18 15.26 5.37
C ASN A 117 18.29 15.57 4.36
N LYS A 118 18.03 16.47 3.41
CA LYS A 118 19.06 17.33 2.84
C LYS A 118 18.53 18.75 2.81
N GLY A 119 18.95 19.52 3.82
CA GLY A 119 18.90 20.97 3.77
C GLY A 119 19.58 21.45 2.49
N CYS A 120 18.89 22.33 1.78
CA CYS A 120 19.49 23.08 0.68
C CYS A 120 20.48 24.08 1.28
N LYS A 121 21.64 24.17 0.65
CA LYS A 121 22.70 25.14 0.97
C LYS A 121 22.22 26.57 0.78
#